data_AF-A0A7S2F874-F1
#
_entry.id   AF-A0A7S2F874-F1
#
_cell.length_a   1.000
_cell.length_b   1.000
_cell.length_c   1.000
_cell.angle_alpha   90.00
_cell.angle_beta   90.00
_cell.angle_gamma   90.00
#
_symmetry.space_group_name_H-M   'P 1'
#
loop_
_entity.id
_entity.type
_entity.pdbx_description
1 polymer ?
#
loop_
_entity_poly.entity_id
_entity_poly.type
_entity_poly.pdbx_seq_one_letter_code
_entity_poly.pdbx_strand_id
1 'polypeptide(L)'
;IFTKSTSSVCGPDNAVAHPSPASSKMDYEGELGVVIGVGGKDIPKEDAGKHVFGYTIVNDLTARDVQKAHQQWFLGKSFDGFSPIGPCIIPKAELSGGAADPRALSIVTRVNGEVRQTGSTSDMIRDVGDLVECISSCVTLRPGGVLV
;
A
#
# COMPACT_ATOMS: atom_id res chain seq x y z
N ILE A 1 -12.24 1.24 -1.12
CA ILE A 1 -11.58 0.28 -0.22
C ILE A 1 -11.73 -1.12 -0.81
N PHE A 2 -10.64 -1.86 -0.95
CA PHE A 2 -10.58 -3.26 -1.38
C PHE A 2 -9.43 -3.94 -0.63
N THR A 3 -9.21 -5.23 -0.86
CA THR A 3 -8.11 -5.97 -0.24
C THR A 3 -7.29 -6.71 -1.28
N LYS A 4 -6.06 -7.07 -0.89
CA LYS A 4 -5.21 -8.03 -1.58
C LYS A 4 -5.09 -9.28 -0.71
N SER A 5 -5.03 -10.46 -1.32
CA SER A 5 -4.82 -11.72 -0.58
C SER A 5 -3.49 -11.69 0.15
N THR A 6 -3.43 -12.23 1.37
CA THR A 6 -2.17 -12.40 2.10
C THR A 6 -1.19 -13.32 1.38
N SER A 7 -1.67 -14.24 0.54
CA SER A 7 -0.81 -15.09 -0.31
C SER A 7 -0.08 -14.32 -1.41
N SER A 8 -0.54 -13.10 -1.76
CA SER A 8 0.13 -12.26 -2.75
C SER A 8 1.36 -11.53 -2.21
N VAL A 9 1.57 -11.54 -0.89
CA VAL A 9 2.69 -10.84 -0.25
C VAL A 9 4.01 -11.52 -0.60
N CYS A 10 4.97 -10.72 -1.06
CA CYS A 10 6.36 -11.15 -1.28
C CYS A 10 7.34 -10.03 -0.89
N GLY A 11 8.63 -10.37 -0.83
CA GLY A 11 9.69 -9.41 -0.52
C GLY A 11 10.01 -8.48 -1.70
N PRO A 12 10.80 -7.41 -1.46
CA PRO A 12 11.13 -6.39 -2.45
C PRO A 12 11.93 -6.91 -3.66
N ASP A 13 12.73 -7.97 -3.47
CA ASP A 13 13.61 -8.54 -4.49
C ASP A 13 13.04 -9.83 -5.11
N ASN A 14 11.81 -10.21 -4.75
CA ASN A 14 11.16 -11.38 -5.33
C ASN A 14 10.79 -11.11 -6.79
N ALA A 15 11.18 -12.02 -7.67
CA ALA A 15 10.69 -12.03 -9.04
C ALA A 15 9.18 -12.36 -9.05
N VAL A 16 8.38 -11.49 -9.64
CA VAL A 16 6.94 -11.71 -9.82
C VAL A 16 6.70 -12.25 -11.23
N ALA A 17 6.12 -13.44 -11.32
CA ALA A 17 5.79 -14.03 -12.61
C ALA A 17 4.65 -13.26 -13.27
N HIS A 18 4.70 -13.13 -14.59
CA HIS A 18 3.57 -12.65 -15.35
C HIS A 18 2.39 -13.65 -15.19
N PRO A 19 1.16 -13.19 -14.89
CA PRO A 19 0.01 -14.04 -14.55
C PRO A 19 -0.62 -14.76 -15.76
N SER A 20 0.20 -15.35 -16.63
CA SER A 20 -0.27 -16.12 -17.79
C SER A 20 -0.75 -17.52 -17.37
N PRO A 21 -1.81 -18.08 -17.98
CA PRO A 21 -2.64 -17.51 -19.05
C PRO A 21 -3.81 -16.65 -18.55
N ALA A 22 -3.93 -16.45 -17.23
CA ALA A 22 -5.09 -15.79 -16.61
C ALA A 22 -5.22 -14.30 -16.97
N SER A 23 -4.11 -13.62 -17.25
CA SER A 23 -4.09 -12.21 -17.65
C SER A 23 -2.96 -11.93 -18.64
N SER A 24 -3.17 -10.88 -19.43
CA SER A 24 -2.20 -10.28 -20.37
C SER A 24 -1.95 -8.79 -20.12
N LYS A 25 -2.59 -8.23 -19.08
CA LYS A 25 -2.57 -6.79 -18.78
C LYS A 25 -2.13 -6.53 -17.35
N MET A 26 -0.93 -6.99 -17.03
CA MET A 26 -0.28 -6.71 -15.76
C MET A 26 0.25 -5.26 -15.73
N ASP A 27 0.07 -4.59 -14.60
CA ASP A 27 0.41 -3.18 -14.40
C ASP A 27 1.02 -2.95 -13.00
N TYR A 28 1.79 -1.87 -12.85
CA TYR A 28 2.47 -1.48 -11.61
C TYR A 28 1.82 -0.26 -10.97
N GLU A 29 1.85 -0.21 -9.63
CA GLU A 29 1.34 0.91 -8.85
C GLU A 29 2.25 1.06 -7.61
N GLY A 30 3.23 1.98 -7.67
CA GLY A 30 4.08 2.26 -6.51
C GLY A 30 3.36 3.11 -5.47
N GLU A 31 3.30 2.63 -4.23
CA GLU A 31 2.47 3.21 -3.16
C GLU A 31 3.18 3.28 -1.80
N LEU A 32 2.70 4.18 -0.94
CA LEU A 32 3.09 4.26 0.47
C LEU A 32 2.32 3.21 1.27
N GLY A 33 3.02 2.23 1.85
CA GLY A 33 2.43 1.32 2.82
C GLY A 33 2.42 1.90 4.22
N VAL A 34 1.27 1.95 4.89
CA VAL A 34 1.11 2.36 6.28
C VAL A 34 0.96 1.13 7.17
N VAL A 35 1.89 0.92 8.10
CA VAL A 35 1.89 -0.25 8.99
C VAL A 35 1.24 0.12 10.33
N ILE A 36 0.17 -0.59 10.70
CA ILE A 36 -0.53 -0.41 11.97
C ILE A 36 0.26 -1.08 13.11
N GLY A 37 0.60 -0.31 14.14
CA GLY A 37 1.28 -0.79 15.35
C GLY A 37 0.34 -1.10 16.50
N VAL A 38 -0.64 -0.21 16.71
CA VAL A 38 -1.68 -0.37 17.73
C VAL A 38 -3.01 -0.47 17.02
N GLY A 39 -3.74 -1.57 17.25
CA GLY A 39 -5.06 -1.77 16.65
C GLY A 39 -6.12 -0.82 17.22
N GLY A 40 -7.31 -0.86 16.63
CA GLY A 40 -8.44 -0.07 17.11
C GLY A 40 -9.64 -0.11 16.15
N LYS A 41 -10.77 0.39 16.63
CA LYS A 41 -12.01 0.57 15.88
C LYS A 41 -12.54 1.98 16.18
N ASP A 42 -13.21 2.59 15.21
CA ASP A 42 -13.77 3.94 15.33
C ASP A 42 -12.71 4.97 15.77
N ILE A 43 -11.52 4.91 15.16
CA ILE A 43 -10.37 5.75 15.49
C ILE A 43 -10.57 7.13 14.86
N PRO A 44 -10.65 8.22 15.64
CA PRO A 44 -10.73 9.58 15.10
C PRO A 44 -9.48 9.93 14.29
N LYS A 45 -9.62 10.74 13.24
CA LYS A 45 -8.51 11.16 12.37
C LYS A 45 -7.31 11.69 13.15
N GLU A 46 -7.54 12.51 14.17
CA GLU A 46 -6.49 13.11 15.02
C GLU A 46 -5.68 12.07 15.82
N ASP A 47 -6.26 10.91 16.07
CA ASP A 47 -5.63 9.83 16.84
C ASP A 47 -4.94 8.81 15.95
N ALA A 48 -5.16 8.84 14.62
CA ALA A 48 -4.57 7.90 13.67
C ALA A 48 -3.05 7.76 13.82
N GLY A 49 -2.34 8.86 14.07
CA GLY A 49 -0.90 8.85 14.28
C GLY A 49 -0.45 7.96 15.44
N LYS A 50 -1.27 7.76 16.49
CA LYS A 50 -0.97 6.88 17.64
C LYS A 50 -1.06 5.39 17.27
N HIS A 51 -1.80 5.07 16.21
CA HIS A 51 -2.02 3.70 15.74
C HIS A 51 -1.00 3.25 14.68
N VAL A 52 -0.32 4.19 14.01
CA VAL A 52 0.70 3.90 13.00
C VAL A 52 2.05 3.57 13.64
N PHE A 53 2.58 2.38 13.34
CA PHE A 53 3.95 1.98 13.69
C PHE A 53 4.97 2.70 12.81
N GLY A 54 4.74 2.67 11.50
CA GLY A 54 5.68 3.19 10.52
C GLY A 54 5.19 3.01 9.10
N TYR A 55 6.10 3.20 8.16
CA TYR A 55 5.81 3.23 6.73
C TYR A 55 6.77 2.33 5.96
N THR A 56 6.31 1.80 4.84
CA THR A 56 7.09 0.96 3.93
C THR A 56 6.69 1.26 2.49
N ILE A 57 7.30 0.58 1.52
CA ILE A 57 6.94 0.70 0.11
C ILE A 57 6.11 -0.53 -0.26
N VAL A 58 5.05 -0.31 -1.03
CA VAL A 58 4.24 -1.38 -1.62
C VAL A 58 4.15 -1.16 -3.13
N ASN A 59 4.17 -2.25 -3.89
CA ASN A 59 3.76 -2.22 -5.29
C ASN A 59 2.40 -2.93 -5.43
N ASP A 60 1.32 -2.20 -5.69
CA ASP A 60 -0.01 -2.76 -5.91
C ASP A 60 -0.14 -3.29 -7.34
N LEU A 61 0.56 -4.40 -7.62
CA LEU A 61 0.51 -5.04 -8.92
C LEU A 61 -0.90 -5.48 -9.26
N THR A 62 -1.30 -5.20 -10.50
CA THR A 62 -2.69 -5.37 -10.94
C THR A 62 -2.79 -5.99 -12.32
N ALA A 63 -3.55 -7.07 -12.45
CA ALA A 63 -4.05 -7.61 -13.70
C ALA A 63 -5.31 -6.82 -14.11
N ARG A 64 -5.17 -5.81 -14.96
CA ARG A 64 -6.24 -4.83 -15.28
C ARG A 64 -7.42 -5.43 -16.01
N ASP A 65 -7.18 -6.42 -16.85
CA ASP A 65 -8.23 -7.20 -17.53
C ASP A 65 -9.07 -8.01 -16.54
N VAL A 66 -8.43 -8.70 -15.59
CA VAL A 66 -9.10 -9.44 -14.51
C VAL A 66 -9.85 -8.49 -13.58
N GLN A 67 -9.23 -7.38 -13.17
CA GLN A 67 -9.86 -6.34 -12.35
C GLN A 67 -11.15 -5.82 -13.00
N LYS A 68 -11.10 -5.51 -14.31
CA LYS A 68 -12.25 -5.02 -15.05
C LYS A 68 -13.33 -6.09 -15.22
N ALA A 69 -12.94 -7.33 -15.50
CA ALA A 69 -13.87 -8.43 -15.72
C ALA A 69 -14.70 -8.79 -14.47
N HIS A 70 -14.08 -8.76 -13.29
CA HIS A 70 -14.76 -9.13 -12.04
C HIS A 70 -15.47 -7.97 -11.34
N GLN A 71 -15.26 -6.72 -11.77
CA GLN A 71 -15.75 -5.47 -11.16
C GLN A 71 -15.22 -5.19 -9.74
N GLN A 72 -15.15 -6.21 -8.88
CA GLN A 72 -14.41 -6.22 -7.62
C GLN A 72 -12.92 -6.39 -7.90
N TRP A 73 -12.08 -5.64 -7.18
CA TRP A 73 -10.65 -5.55 -7.51
C TRP A 73 -9.80 -6.67 -6.89
N PHE A 74 -10.36 -7.43 -5.95
CA PHE A 74 -9.64 -8.46 -5.18
C PHE A 74 -8.85 -9.43 -6.08
N LEU A 75 -9.51 -10.10 -7.03
CA LEU A 75 -8.84 -11.13 -7.85
C LEU A 75 -7.76 -10.54 -8.76
N GLY A 76 -8.02 -9.38 -9.39
CA GLY A 76 -7.04 -8.72 -10.25
C GLY A 76 -5.78 -8.27 -9.50
N LYS A 77 -5.86 -8.12 -8.18
CA LYS A 77 -4.77 -7.62 -7.33
C LYS A 77 -4.18 -8.69 -6.39
N SER A 78 -4.60 -9.95 -6.50
CA SER A 78 -4.27 -11.00 -5.51
C SER A 78 -3.56 -12.23 -6.07
N PHE A 79 -3.02 -12.16 -7.30
CA PHE A 79 -2.12 -13.21 -7.79
C PHE A 79 -0.89 -13.34 -6.89
N ASP A 80 -0.28 -14.52 -6.85
CA ASP A 80 0.92 -14.75 -6.04
C ASP A 80 2.04 -13.76 -6.44
N GLY A 81 2.62 -13.10 -5.44
CA GLY A 81 3.62 -12.05 -5.63
C GLY A 81 3.08 -10.65 -6.00
N PHE A 82 1.77 -10.44 -6.10
CA PHE A 82 1.20 -9.14 -6.49
C PHE A 82 1.22 -8.07 -5.38
N SER A 83 1.71 -8.39 -4.19
CA SER A 83 1.99 -7.42 -3.11
C SER A 83 3.46 -7.45 -2.69
N PRO A 84 4.43 -7.00 -3.50
CA PRO A 84 5.79 -6.75 -3.00
C PRO A 84 5.76 -5.67 -1.91
N ILE A 85 6.33 -5.97 -0.73
CA ILE A 85 6.42 -5.06 0.41
C ILE A 85 7.86 -5.02 0.92
N GLY A 86 8.42 -3.84 1.17
CA GLY A 86 9.75 -3.69 1.76
C GLY A 86 10.52 -2.48 1.25
N PRO A 87 11.87 -2.46 1.36
CA PRO A 87 12.73 -3.46 1.99
C PRO A 87 12.76 -3.37 3.52
N CYS A 88 12.24 -2.31 4.10
CA CYS A 88 12.17 -2.11 5.54
C CYS A 88 10.90 -1.34 5.91
N ILE A 89 10.64 -1.27 7.21
CA ILE A 89 9.63 -0.39 7.77
C ILE A 89 10.37 0.73 8.50
N ILE A 90 10.17 1.96 8.07
CA ILE A 90 10.71 3.13 8.75
C ILE A 90 9.73 3.50 9.87
N PRO A 91 10.16 3.49 11.15
CA PRO A 91 9.31 3.90 12.26
C PRO A 91 8.81 5.33 12.06
N LYS A 92 7.53 5.57 12.36
CA LYS A 92 6.92 6.91 12.22
C LYS A 92 7.74 7.98 12.95
N ALA A 93 8.27 7.65 14.13
CA ALA A 93 9.08 8.56 14.95
C ALA A 93 10.34 9.08 14.23
N GLU A 94 10.96 8.25 13.39
CA GLU A 94 12.17 8.61 12.65
C GLU A 94 11.86 9.63 11.55
N LEU A 95 10.77 9.45 10.81
CA LEU A 95 10.31 10.43 9.82
C LEU A 95 9.91 11.73 10.50
N SER A 96 9.00 11.68 11.49
CA SER A 96 8.50 12.87 12.18
C SER A 96 9.56 13.60 13.02
N GLY A 97 10.67 12.94 13.36
CA GLY A 97 11.77 13.49 14.16
C GLY A 97 12.73 14.41 13.40
N GLY A 98 12.46 14.69 12.12
CA GLY A 98 13.22 15.65 11.31
C GLY A 98 13.88 15.06 10.07
N ALA A 99 13.76 13.75 9.82
CA ALA A 99 14.29 13.15 8.59
C ALA A 99 13.41 13.44 7.36
N ALA A 100 12.07 13.39 7.50
CA ALA A 100 11.11 13.76 6.46
C ALA A 100 9.65 13.80 6.98
N ASP A 101 8.77 14.62 6.38
CA ASP A 101 7.32 14.59 6.68
C ASP A 101 6.66 13.45 5.87
N PRO A 102 5.96 12.48 6.51
CA PRO A 102 5.22 11.43 5.78
C PRO A 102 4.13 11.97 4.85
N ARG A 103 3.73 13.24 4.99
CA ARG A 103 2.82 13.93 4.08
C ARG A 103 3.51 14.57 2.88
N ALA A 104 4.83 14.53 2.78
CA ALA A 104 5.59 15.11 1.67
C ALA A 104 6.72 14.20 1.17
N LEU A 105 6.45 12.90 1.08
CA LEU A 105 7.36 11.90 0.52
C LEU A 105 7.19 11.82 -1.00
N SER A 106 8.31 11.69 -1.72
CA SER A 106 8.29 11.38 -3.16
C SER A 106 8.27 9.88 -3.38
N ILE A 107 7.35 9.42 -4.24
CA ILE A 107 7.22 8.03 -4.66
C ILE A 107 7.55 7.96 -6.15
N VAL A 108 8.52 7.11 -6.50
CA VAL A 108 9.01 6.97 -7.87
C VAL A 108 9.02 5.50 -8.27
N THR A 109 8.30 5.17 -9.34
CA THR A 109 8.33 3.84 -9.97
C THR A 109 9.17 3.88 -11.23
N ARG A 110 10.13 2.97 -11.35
CA ARG A 110 10.97 2.81 -12.56
C ARG A 110 10.78 1.43 -13.17
N VAL A 111 10.74 1.35 -14.49
CA VAL A 111 10.70 0.09 -15.24
C VAL A 111 11.84 0.12 -16.24
N ASN A 112 12.76 -0.84 -16.15
CA ASN A 112 13.98 -0.88 -16.98
C ASN A 112 14.78 0.43 -16.91
N GLY A 113 14.84 1.06 -15.74
CA GLY A 113 15.53 2.33 -15.50
C GLY A 113 14.74 3.60 -15.87
N GLU A 114 13.70 3.47 -16.71
CA GLU A 114 12.84 4.57 -17.13
C GLU A 114 11.84 4.95 -16.03
N VAL A 115 11.69 6.24 -15.73
CA VAL A 115 10.68 6.73 -14.78
C VAL A 115 9.30 6.59 -15.40
N ARG A 116 8.41 5.90 -14.69
CA ARG A 116 7.03 5.64 -15.10
C ARG A 116 5.99 6.31 -14.22
N GLN A 117 6.29 6.46 -12.94
CA GLN A 117 5.49 7.22 -12.00
C GLN A 117 6.42 8.11 -11.18
N THR A 118 5.98 9.34 -10.93
CA THR A 118 6.56 10.25 -9.96
C THR A 118 5.40 10.98 -9.29
N GLY A 119 5.25 10.82 -7.98
CA GLY A 119 4.18 11.43 -7.21
C GLY A 119 4.65 11.87 -5.84
N SER A 120 3.87 12.71 -5.18
CA SER A 120 4.09 13.12 -3.80
C SER A 120 2.92 12.67 -2.93
N THR A 121 3.19 12.24 -1.70
CA THR A 121 2.14 11.98 -0.72
C THR A 121 1.37 13.25 -0.34
N SER A 122 1.89 14.44 -0.68
CA SER A 122 1.17 15.71 -0.52
C SER A 122 -0.03 15.83 -1.47
N ASP A 123 -0.03 15.04 -2.55
CA ASP A 123 -1.07 15.04 -3.58
C ASP A 123 -2.17 14.01 -3.27
N MET A 124 -2.07 13.29 -2.14
CA MET A 124 -3.08 12.34 -1.71
C MET A 124 -4.42 13.05 -1.48
N ILE A 125 -5.48 12.55 -2.13
CA ILE A 125 -6.84 13.08 -1.97
C ILE A 125 -7.35 12.89 -0.52
N ARG A 126 -6.90 11.81 0.13
CA ARG A 126 -7.18 11.47 1.53
C ARG A 126 -5.87 11.13 2.21
N ASP A 127 -5.54 11.81 3.30
CA ASP A 127 -4.30 11.55 4.03
C ASP A 127 -4.39 10.26 4.87
N VAL A 128 -3.29 9.88 5.50
CA VAL A 128 -3.22 8.67 6.35
C VAL A 128 -4.25 8.69 7.48
N GLY A 129 -4.52 9.86 8.05
CA GLY A 129 -5.54 10.01 9.09
C GLY A 129 -6.95 9.74 8.56
N ASP A 130 -7.26 10.27 7.37
CA ASP A 130 -8.54 10.02 6.69
C ASP A 130 -8.74 8.53 6.37
N LEU A 131 -7.67 7.83 5.98
CA LEU A 131 -7.71 6.39 5.68
C LEU A 131 -7.96 5.57 6.95
N VAL A 132 -7.22 5.86 8.03
CA VAL A 132 -7.38 5.16 9.32
C VAL A 132 -8.78 5.36 9.87
N GLU A 133 -9.29 6.60 9.89
CA GLU A 133 -10.65 6.89 10.35
C GLU A 133 -11.71 6.16 9.51
N CYS A 134 -11.64 6.28 8.18
CA CYS A 134 -12.62 5.67 7.28
C CYS A 134 -12.64 4.14 7.33
N ILE A 135 -11.48 3.49 7.46
CA ILE A 135 -11.42 2.03 7.50
C ILE A 135 -11.84 1.55 8.89
N SER A 136 -11.34 2.21 9.95
CA SER A 136 -11.60 1.81 11.32
C SER A 136 -13.06 1.99 11.73
N SER A 137 -13.83 2.88 11.10
CA SER A 137 -15.28 2.99 11.32
C SER A 137 -16.06 1.75 10.85
N CYS A 138 -15.49 0.98 9.91
CA CYS A 138 -16.11 -0.20 9.33
C CYS A 138 -15.56 -1.49 9.98
N VAL A 139 -14.23 -1.59 10.10
CA VAL A 139 -13.53 -2.81 10.54
C VAL A 139 -12.43 -2.49 11.56
N THR A 140 -12.20 -3.38 12.51
CA THR A 140 -11.09 -3.21 13.47
C THR A 140 -9.74 -3.33 12.76
N LEU A 141 -8.92 -2.27 12.83
CA LEU A 141 -7.52 -2.32 12.43
C LEU A 141 -6.73 -3.17 13.43
N ARG A 142 -5.89 -4.08 12.92
CA ARG A 142 -5.06 -4.97 13.75
C ARG A 142 -3.59 -4.59 13.64
N PRO A 143 -2.80 -4.73 14.72
CA PRO A 143 -1.34 -4.63 14.64
C PRO A 143 -0.78 -5.54 13.54
N GLY A 144 0.16 -5.02 12.75
CA GLY A 144 0.73 -5.68 11.58
C GLY A 144 -0.11 -5.55 10.30
N GLY A 145 -1.32 -4.96 10.37
CA GLY A 145 -2.08 -4.61 9.18
C GLY A 145 -1.36 -3.55 8.35
N VAL A 146 -1.45 -3.67 7.02
CA VAL A 146 -0.87 -2.71 6.07
C VAL A 146 -1.99 -2.06 5.29
N LEU A 147 -2.01 -0.73 5.30
CA LEU A 147 -2.91 0.07 4.46
C LEU A 147 -2.13 0.61 3.28
N VAL A 148 -2.77 0.56 2.11
CA VAL A 148 -2.29 1.05 0.82
C VAL A 148 -3.46 1.82 0.22
#